data_AF-V4JSB2-F1
#
_entry.id   AF-V4JSB2-F1
#
_cell.length_a   1.000
_cell.length_b   1.000
_cell.length_c   1.000
_cell.angle_alpha   90.00
_cell.angle_beta   90.00
_cell.angle_gamma   90.00
#
_symmetry.space_group_name_H-M   'P 1'
#
loop_
_entity.id
_entity.type
_entity.pdbx_description
1 polymer ?
#
loop_
_entity_poly.entity_id
_entity_poly.type
_entity_poly.pdbx_seq_one_letter_code
_entity_poly.pdbx_strand_id
1 'polypeptide(L)'
;MVMNEVKDEDSRANLERALEAGKLLVVDPGQEFIEEAIGVARLAGTLDKLSKADLGVIALALEMRGCKKEVAVASDDYAVQVTALRAGLEVIPVRYRGIREAKRHNPLGQSK
;
A
#
# COMPACT_ATOMS: atom_id res chain seq x y z
N MET A 1 -0.84 -4.42 -10.27
CA MET A 1 -1.91 -3.58 -9.71
C MET A 1 -2.19 -4.02 -8.28
N VAL A 2 -2.38 -3.05 -7.38
CA VAL A 2 -2.62 -3.24 -5.94
C VAL A 2 -3.86 -4.11 -5.68
N MET A 3 -4.89 -4.03 -6.53
CA MET A 3 -6.11 -4.83 -6.38
C MET A 3 -5.87 -6.34 -6.37
N ASN A 4 -4.81 -6.82 -7.03
CA ASN A 4 -4.49 -8.25 -7.09
C ASN A 4 -3.93 -8.79 -5.76
N GLU A 5 -3.63 -7.91 -4.79
CA GLU A 5 -3.11 -8.29 -3.48
C GLU A 5 -4.22 -8.58 -2.46
N VAL A 6 -5.47 -8.22 -2.77
CA VAL A 6 -6.63 -8.50 -1.92
C VAL A 6 -7.06 -9.95 -2.11
N LYS A 7 -6.84 -10.78 -1.09
CA LYS A 7 -7.00 -12.25 -1.19
C LYS A 7 -8.27 -12.78 -0.53
N ASP A 8 -8.83 -12.09 0.46
CA ASP A 8 -10.05 -12.54 1.15
C ASP A 8 -11.31 -12.02 0.47
N GLU A 9 -12.35 -12.87 0.45
CA GLU A 9 -13.60 -12.60 -0.27
C GLU A 9 -14.34 -11.40 0.32
N ASP A 10 -14.32 -11.22 1.65
CA ASP A 10 -14.97 -10.11 2.32
C ASP A 10 -14.31 -8.76 1.97
N SER A 11 -12.98 -8.68 1.99
CA SER A 11 -12.26 -7.47 1.58
C SER A 11 -12.41 -7.20 0.09
N ARG A 12 -12.50 -8.24 -0.75
CA ARG A 12 -12.77 -8.08 -2.18
C ARG A 12 -14.18 -7.52 -2.43
N ALA A 13 -15.19 -8.04 -1.74
CA ALA A 13 -16.56 -7.53 -1.85
C ALA A 13 -16.67 -6.07 -1.35
N ASN A 14 -15.95 -5.71 -0.29
CA ASN A 14 -15.89 -4.33 0.20
C ASN A 14 -15.16 -3.41 -0.78
N LEU A 15 -14.06 -3.87 -1.39
CA LEU A 15 -13.34 -3.15 -2.44
C LEU A 15 -14.26 -2.87 -3.63
N GLU A 16 -14.94 -3.89 -4.15
CA GLU A 16 -15.87 -3.77 -5.27
C GLU A 16 -16.98 -2.73 -4.98
N ARG A 17 -17.61 -2.80 -3.80
CA ARG A 17 -18.62 -1.82 -3.39
C ARG A 17 -18.07 -0.39 -3.28
N ALA A 18 -16.84 -0.22 -2.80
CA ALA A 18 -16.21 1.09 -2.69
C ALA A 18 -15.89 1.70 -4.07
N LEU A 19 -15.47 0.86 -5.02
CA LEU A 19 -15.25 1.24 -6.42
C LEU A 19 -16.57 1.62 -7.10
N GLU A 20 -17.60 0.77 -6.99
CA GLU A 20 -18.94 1.02 -7.57
C GLU A 20 -19.57 2.29 -7.01
N ALA A 21 -19.38 2.58 -5.73
CA ALA A 21 -19.86 3.79 -5.08
C ALA A 21 -19.04 5.05 -5.43
N GLY A 22 -17.97 4.94 -6.23
CA GLY A 22 -17.07 6.04 -6.58
C GLY A 22 -16.28 6.59 -5.40
N LYS A 23 -16.19 5.85 -4.29
CA LYS A 23 -15.47 6.24 -3.07
C LYS A 23 -13.99 5.87 -3.12
N LEU A 24 -13.61 4.98 -4.04
CA LEU A 24 -12.24 4.58 -4.30
C LEU A 24 -11.96 4.70 -5.80
N LEU A 25 -10.78 5.22 -6.14
CA LEU A 25 -10.28 5.29 -7.51
C LEU A 25 -8.97 4.52 -7.58
N VAL A 26 -8.82 3.71 -8.62
CA VAL A 26 -7.58 2.98 -8.91
C VAL A 26 -6.92 3.65 -10.10
N VAL A 27 -5.75 4.22 -9.85
CA VAL A 27 -4.99 4.99 -10.82
C VAL A 27 -3.57 4.46 -10.80
N ASP A 28 -3.03 4.15 -11.97
CA ASP A 28 -1.61 3.85 -12.11
C ASP A 28 -0.84 5.17 -12.20
N PRO A 29 0.28 5.30 -11.47
CA PRO A 29 1.09 6.51 -11.52
C PRO A 29 1.88 6.61 -12.82
N GLY A 30 2.30 7.84 -13.15
CA GLY A 30 3.28 8.09 -14.21
C GLY A 30 4.63 7.37 -13.95
N GLN A 31 5.30 6.96 -15.02
CA GLN A 31 6.57 6.23 -14.93
C GLN A 31 7.67 7.07 -14.27
N GLU A 32 7.67 8.38 -14.52
CA GLU A 32 8.59 9.34 -13.90
C GLU A 32 8.45 9.38 -12.38
N PHE A 33 7.22 9.24 -11.86
CA PHE A 33 6.97 9.20 -10.42
C PHE A 33 7.33 7.85 -9.80
N ILE A 34 7.27 6.76 -10.57
CA ILE A 34 7.83 5.47 -10.15
C ILE A 34 9.34 5.58 -9.97
N GLU A 35 10.03 6.21 -10.92
CA GLU A 35 11.48 6.43 -10.81
C GLU A 35 11.84 7.34 -9.63
N GLU A 36 11.05 8.39 -9.39
CA GLU A 36 11.19 9.25 -8.21
C GLU A 36 11.00 8.44 -6.91
N ALA A 37 9.95 7.64 -6.81
CA ALA A 37 9.68 6.79 -5.65
C ALA A 37 10.82 5.79 -5.39
N ILE A 38 11.38 5.18 -6.44
CA ILE A 38 12.57 4.32 -6.34
C ILE A 38 13.78 5.11 -5.82
N GLY A 39 13.98 6.33 -6.31
CA GLY A 39 15.04 7.21 -5.85
C GLY A 39 14.92 7.52 -4.35
N VAL A 40 13.72 7.91 -3.89
CA VAL A 40 13.44 8.18 -2.48
C VAL A 40 13.64 6.93 -1.62
N ALA A 41 13.12 5.78 -2.06
CA ALA A 41 13.28 4.51 -1.34
C ALA A 41 14.75 4.09 -1.21
N ARG A 42 15.56 4.33 -2.25
CA ARG A 42 17.00 4.07 -2.22
C ARG A 42 17.69 4.97 -1.20
N LEU A 43 17.38 6.27 -1.20
CA LEU A 43 17.92 7.23 -0.23
C LEU A 43 17.48 6.93 1.21
N ALA A 44 16.27 6.40 1.39
CA ALA A 44 15.72 6.00 2.67
C ALA A 44 16.26 4.64 3.17
N GLY A 45 16.94 3.86 2.32
CA GLY A 45 17.40 2.51 2.64
C GLY A 45 16.27 1.49 2.79
N THR A 46 15.12 1.74 2.15
CA THR A 46 13.90 0.91 2.22
C THR A 46 13.62 0.13 0.94
N LEU A 47 14.32 0.43 -0.16
CA LEU A 47 14.02 -0.12 -1.49
C LEU A 47 13.88 -1.65 -1.51
N ASP A 48 14.79 -2.38 -0.86
CA ASP A 48 14.78 -3.85 -0.86
C ASP A 48 13.61 -4.46 -0.06
N LYS A 49 12.87 -3.64 0.69
CA LYS A 49 11.72 -4.05 1.50
C LYS A 49 10.37 -3.70 0.87
N LEU A 50 10.38 -2.87 -0.19
CA LEU A 50 9.16 -2.40 -0.83
C LEU A 50 8.82 -3.30 -2.02
N SER A 51 7.54 -3.66 -2.13
CA SER A 51 7.00 -4.29 -3.32
C SER A 51 6.81 -3.28 -4.46
N LYS A 52 6.48 -3.78 -5.66
CA LYS A 52 6.08 -2.92 -6.79
C LYS A 52 4.80 -2.14 -6.48
N ALA A 53 3.88 -2.72 -5.71
CA ALA A 53 2.64 -2.06 -5.31
C ALA A 53 2.93 -0.90 -4.35
N ASP A 54 3.81 -1.10 -3.38
CA ASP A 54 4.23 -0.07 -2.43
C ASP A 54 4.86 1.14 -3.13
N LEU A 55 5.78 0.88 -4.07
CA LEU A 55 6.39 1.91 -4.90
C LEU A 55 5.34 2.64 -5.75
N GLY A 56 4.36 1.92 -6.28
CA GLY A 56 3.24 2.51 -7.03
C GLY A 56 2.38 3.45 -6.18
N VAL A 57 2.08 3.08 -4.93
CA VAL A 57 1.32 3.95 -4.00
C VAL A 57 2.09 5.24 -3.70
N ILE A 58 3.39 5.14 -3.43
CA ILE A 58 4.23 6.30 -3.15
C ILE A 58 4.35 7.19 -4.39
N ALA A 59 4.55 6.60 -5.57
CA ALA A 59 4.61 7.31 -6.84
C ALA A 59 3.31 8.08 -7.13
N LEU A 60 2.16 7.44 -6.94
CA LEU A 60 0.86 8.08 -7.13
C LEU A 60 0.67 9.25 -6.16
N ALA A 61 1.12 9.10 -4.92
CA ALA A 61 1.04 10.17 -3.93
C ALA A 61 1.93 11.38 -4.31
N LEU A 62 3.14 11.12 -4.84
CA LEU A 62 4.03 12.15 -5.35
C LEU A 62 3.41 12.91 -6.53
N GLU A 63 2.82 12.18 -7.48
CA GLU A 63 2.13 12.73 -8.64
C GLU A 63 0.96 13.63 -8.21
N MET A 64 0.09 13.13 -7.33
CA MET A 64 -1.08 13.88 -6.86
C MET A 64 -0.71 15.13 -6.04
N ARG A 65 0.40 15.08 -5.29
CA ARG A 65 0.91 16.25 -4.56
C ARG A 65 1.32 17.37 -5.51
N GLY A 66 1.93 17.03 -6.65
CA GLY A 66 2.28 17.99 -7.71
C GLY A 66 1.07 18.76 -8.24
N CYS A 67 -0.12 18.15 -8.21
CA CYS A 67 -1.38 18.78 -8.59
C CYS A 67 -2.02 19.68 -7.50
N LYS A 68 -1.28 20.05 -6.44
CA LYS A 68 -1.76 20.85 -5.29
C LYS A 68 -2.94 20.26 -4.53
N LYS A 69 -3.06 18.93 -4.52
CA LYS A 69 -4.03 18.22 -3.68
C LYS A 69 -3.42 17.96 -2.30
N GLU A 70 -4.26 17.95 -1.28
CA GLU A 70 -3.88 17.34 0.00
C GLU A 70 -3.79 15.83 -0.20
N VAL A 71 -2.64 15.25 0.13
CA VAL A 71 -2.33 13.84 -0.12
C VAL A 71 -1.67 13.26 1.12
N ALA A 72 -2.21 12.13 1.58
CA ALA A 72 -1.63 11.33 2.64
C ALA A 72 -1.54 9.87 2.21
N VAL A 73 -0.49 9.18 2.65
CA VAL A 73 -0.31 7.74 2.45
C VAL A 73 -0.81 7.02 3.70
N ALA A 74 -1.86 6.23 3.55
CA ALA A 74 -2.37 5.38 4.63
C ALA A 74 -1.72 3.99 4.55
N SER A 75 -0.94 3.61 5.56
CA SER A 75 -0.31 2.27 5.64
C SER A 75 0.06 1.93 7.07
N ASP A 76 0.16 0.64 7.39
CA ASP A 76 0.73 0.11 8.64
C ASP A 76 2.17 -0.42 8.46
N ASP A 77 2.63 -0.55 7.21
CA ASP A 77 3.97 -1.02 6.89
C ASP A 77 5.03 0.05 7.16
N TYR A 78 6.05 -0.32 7.96
CA TYR A 78 7.12 0.59 8.35
C TYR A 78 7.95 1.12 7.17
N ALA A 79 8.28 0.27 6.19
CA ALA A 79 9.08 0.68 5.04
C ALA A 79 8.31 1.68 4.16
N VAL A 80 7.00 1.46 3.97
CA VAL A 80 6.12 2.39 3.24
C VAL A 80 6.06 3.73 3.94
N GLN A 81 5.78 3.74 5.26
CA GLN A 81 5.68 4.98 6.04
C GLN A 81 6.99 5.78 6.03
N VAL A 82 8.14 5.12 6.26
CA VAL A 82 9.45 5.78 6.25
C VAL A 82 9.74 6.40 4.88
N THR A 83 9.44 5.66 3.80
CA THR A 83 9.68 6.16 2.45
C THR A 83 8.78 7.36 2.12
N ALA A 84 7.49 7.28 2.46
CA ALA A 84 6.56 8.38 2.26
C ALA A 84 6.97 9.65 3.04
N LEU A 85 7.35 9.50 4.31
CA LEU A 85 7.86 10.63 5.11
C LEU A 85 9.15 11.22 4.51
N ARG A 86 10.07 10.38 4.02
CA ARG A 86 11.29 10.84 3.32
C ARG A 86 10.99 11.54 2.00
N ALA A 87 9.90 11.18 1.35
CA ALA A 87 9.40 11.85 0.16
C ALA A 87 8.72 13.20 0.48
N GLY A 88 8.51 13.53 1.76
CA GLY A 88 7.78 14.72 2.21
C GLY A 88 6.26 14.59 2.09
N LEU A 89 5.73 13.37 2.16
CA LEU A 89 4.30 13.08 2.16
C LEU A 89 3.79 12.94 3.59
N GLU A 90 2.51 13.29 3.79
CA GLU A 90 1.81 12.98 5.03
C GLU A 90 1.54 11.47 5.12
N VAL A 91 1.57 10.92 6.34
CA VAL A 91 1.31 9.50 6.59
C VAL A 91 0.20 9.35 7.62
N ILE A 92 -0.79 8.52 7.28
CA ILE A 92 -1.86 8.11 8.19
C ILE A 92 -1.56 6.66 8.62
N PRO A 93 -1.10 6.43 9.86
CA PRO A 93 -0.84 5.07 10.34
C PRO A 93 -2.16 4.31 10.48
N VAL A 94 -2.29 3.19 9.77
CA VAL A 94 -3.45 2.31 9.88
C VAL A 94 -3.21 1.34 11.04
N ARG A 95 -3.96 1.44 12.14
CA ARG A 95 -3.91 0.42 13.19
C ARG A 95 -5.04 -0.56 12.97
N TYR A 96 -4.71 -1.81 12.63
CA TYR A 96 -5.70 -2.88 12.70
C TYR A 96 -6.15 -3.05 14.16
N ARG A 97 -7.47 -3.24 14.38
CA ARG A 97 -7.93 -3.89 15.62
C ARG A 97 -7.25 -5.26 15.61
N GLY A 98 -6.33 -5.51 16.54
CA GLY A 98 -5.50 -6.72 16.55
C GLY A 98 -6.29 -8.02 16.39
N ILE A 99 -5.57 -9.10 16.06
CA ILE A 99 -6.14 -10.43 15.78
C ILE A 99 -7.10 -10.83 16.92
N ARG A 100 -8.37 -11.07 16.58
CA ARG A 100 -9.38 -11.55 17.54
C ARG A 100 -9.29 -13.05 17.79
N GLU A 101 -8.78 -13.82 16.83
CA GLU A 101 -8.52 -15.25 16.95
C GLU A 101 -7.26 -15.65 16.17
N ALA A 102 -6.31 -16.26 16.86
CA ALA A 102 -5.17 -16.91 16.22
C ALA A 102 -5.67 -18.16 15.49
N LYS A 103 -5.72 -18.14 14.15
CA LYS A 103 -5.89 -19.38 13.37
C LYS A 103 -4.72 -20.31 13.70
N ARG A 104 -5.01 -21.45 14.32
CA ARG A 104 -4.00 -22.51 14.58
C ARG A 104 -3.44 -22.98 13.25
N HIS A 105 -2.15 -22.71 13.02
CA HIS A 105 -1.39 -23.38 11.98
C HIS A 105 -1.20 -24.84 12.42
N ASN A 106 -1.79 -25.80 11.70
CA ASN A 106 -1.52 -27.22 11.92
C ASN A 106 -0.27 -27.60 11.10
N PRO A 107 0.93 -27.81 11.70
CA PRO A 107 2.15 -28.07 10.95
C PRO A 107 2.29 -29.53 10.51
N LEU A 108 1.28 -30.38 10.70
CA LEU A 108 1.37 -31.81 10.41
C LEU A 108 0.15 -32.28 9.61
N GLY A 109 0.32 -32.26 8.28
CA GLY A 109 -0.45 -33.07 7.35
C GLY A 109 0.38 -34.27 6.92
N GLN A 110 0.51 -35.27 7.79
CA GLN A 110 0.95 -36.62 7.41
C GLN A 110 -0.29 -37.46 7.05
N SER A 111 -0.29 -37.94 5.81
CA SER A 111 -0.87 -39.17 5.24
C SER A 111 -2.37 -39.47 5.37
N LYS A 112 -3.02 -39.63 4.20
CA LYS A 112 -3.34 -40.96 3.65
C LYS A 112 -3.26 -40.95 2.13
#